data_AF-A0A2U3CEB0-F1
#
_entry.id   AF-A0A2U3CEB0-F1
#
_cell.length_a   1.000
_cell.length_b   1.000
_cell.length_c   1.000
_cell.angle_alpha   90.00
_cell.angle_beta   90.00
_cell.angle_gamma   90.00
#
_symmetry.space_group_name_H-M   'P 1'
#
loop_
_entity.id
_entity.type
_entity.pdbx_description
1 polymer ?
#
loop_
_entity_poly.entity_id
_entity_poly.type
_entity_poly.pdbx_seq_one_letter_code
_entity_poly.pdbx_strand_id
1 'polypeptide(L)'
;MNRTVENELHELKGVFPGLTRKDFYYLNNGNIAVQVKYSTTGQYAHGTFTVLIEFPHNYPNAPPRAWIVVPKISSRAHHVYGRDEYGHTEICYLRPQKDWHFTFTAYDAAIMIQTWIWAYCRWIKVGIWDWKEA
;
A
#
# COMPACT_ATOMS: atom_id res chain seq x y z
N MET A 1 -20.79 5.30 -6.93
CA MET A 1 -20.14 6.62 -7.03
C MET A 1 -18.79 6.41 -7.70
N ASN A 2 -18.50 7.10 -8.80
CA ASN A 2 -17.20 7.07 -9.45
C ASN A 2 -16.28 8.01 -8.66
N ARG A 3 -15.33 7.49 -7.88
CA ARG A 3 -14.41 8.35 -7.11
C ARG A 3 -13.35 8.92 -8.06
N THR A 4 -13.11 10.22 -7.96
CA THR A 4 -12.17 10.95 -8.82
C THR A 4 -10.79 11.01 -8.16
N VAL A 5 -9.75 11.33 -8.94
CA VAL A 5 -8.41 11.57 -8.38
C VAL A 5 -8.41 12.65 -7.30
N GLU A 6 -9.28 13.65 -7.40
CA GLU A 6 -9.38 14.71 -6.39
C GLU A 6 -9.82 14.17 -5.02
N ASN A 7 -10.72 13.18 -5.01
CA ASN A 7 -11.14 12.52 -3.77
C ASN A 7 -9.98 11.73 -3.16
N GLU A 8 -9.29 10.90 -3.95
CA GLU A 8 -8.18 10.09 -3.44
C GLU A 8 -6.99 10.95 -3.00
N LEU A 9 -6.75 12.07 -3.68
CA LEU A 9 -5.78 13.08 -3.27
C LEU A 9 -6.16 13.70 -1.92
N HIS A 10 -7.44 14.05 -1.70
CA HIS A 10 -7.91 14.58 -0.43
C HIS A 10 -7.68 13.59 0.72
N GLU A 11 -8.06 12.33 0.52
CA GLU A 11 -7.91 11.26 1.52
C GLU A 11 -6.43 10.99 1.82
N LEU A 12 -5.60 10.79 0.78
CA LEU A 12 -4.18 10.48 0.97
C LEU A 12 -3.39 11.63 1.58
N LYS A 13 -3.82 12.89 1.42
CA LYS A 13 -3.20 14.03 2.10
C LYS A 13 -3.25 13.94 3.62
N GLY A 14 -4.17 13.15 4.19
CA GLY A 14 -4.18 12.84 5.63
C GLY A 14 -2.93 12.08 6.10
N VAL A 15 -2.26 11.35 5.21
CA VAL A 15 -1.01 10.62 5.48
C VAL A 15 0.20 11.28 4.80
N PHE A 16 -0.01 11.82 3.61
CA PHE A 16 1.01 12.39 2.74
C PHE A 16 0.66 13.82 2.33
N PRO A 17 0.85 14.82 3.22
CA PRO A 17 0.38 16.19 2.99
C PRO A 17 1.01 16.87 1.76
N GLY A 18 2.19 16.39 1.33
CA GLY A 18 2.88 16.90 0.15
C GLY A 18 2.37 16.37 -1.20
N LEU A 19 1.41 15.43 -1.21
CA LEU A 19 0.86 14.92 -2.46
C LEU A 19 0.11 16.00 -3.23
N THR A 20 0.22 15.93 -4.55
CA THR A 20 -0.43 16.79 -5.51
C THR A 20 -1.10 15.96 -6.60
N ARG A 21 -1.98 16.58 -7.38
CA ARG A 21 -2.65 15.92 -8.51
C ARG A 21 -1.68 15.34 -9.55
N LYS A 22 -0.48 15.92 -9.67
CA LYS A 22 0.56 15.51 -10.63
C LYS A 22 1.25 14.20 -10.25
N ASP A 23 1.15 13.79 -8.98
CA ASP A 23 1.74 12.55 -8.49
C ASP A 23 0.89 11.32 -8.89
N PHE A 24 -0.34 11.54 -9.35
CA PHE A 24 -1.23 10.52 -9.86
C PHE A 24 -1.09 10.36 -11.37
N TYR A 25 -1.01 9.11 -11.82
CA TYR A 25 -0.87 8.77 -13.24
C TYR A 25 -1.65 7.49 -13.58
N TYR A 26 -1.89 7.28 -14.87
CA TYR A 26 -2.52 6.05 -15.36
C TYR A 26 -1.47 4.98 -15.61
N LEU A 27 -1.76 3.76 -15.17
CA LEU A 27 -1.01 2.57 -15.54
C LEU A 27 -1.45 2.06 -16.92
N ASN A 28 -0.67 1.18 -17.53
CA ASN A 28 -0.97 0.58 -18.83
C ASN A 28 -2.29 -0.20 -18.85
N ASN A 29 -2.74 -0.69 -17.69
CA ASN A 29 -4.03 -1.39 -17.52
C ASN A 29 -5.23 -0.43 -17.34
N GLY A 30 -5.00 0.89 -17.43
CA GLY A 30 -6.03 1.93 -17.26
C GLY A 30 -6.33 2.28 -15.81
N ASN A 31 -5.75 1.59 -14.82
CA ASN A 31 -5.92 1.94 -13.42
C ASN A 31 -5.17 3.23 -13.07
N ILE A 32 -5.68 3.94 -12.08
CA ILE A 32 -5.02 5.13 -11.54
C ILE A 32 -4.05 4.67 -10.47
N ALA A 33 -2.86 5.25 -10.41
CA ALA A 33 -1.87 4.97 -9.38
C ALA A 33 -1.20 6.22 -8.86
N VAL A 34 -0.63 6.10 -7.66
CA VAL A 34 0.23 7.11 -7.03
C VAL A 34 1.40 6.41 -6.34
N GLN A 35 2.60 7.00 -6.41
CA GLN A 35 3.74 6.53 -5.63
C GLN A 35 3.91 7.38 -4.38
N VAL A 36 4.00 6.72 -3.23
CA VAL A 36 4.18 7.33 -1.92
C VAL A 36 5.40 6.75 -1.22
N LYS A 37 5.96 7.49 -0.27
CA LYS A 37 7.12 7.08 0.51
C LYS A 37 6.77 6.96 1.98
N TYR A 38 6.94 5.75 2.54
CA TYR A 38 6.83 5.49 3.97
C TYR A 38 8.22 5.45 4.59
N SER A 39 8.51 6.38 5.48
CA SER A 39 9.74 6.32 6.28
C SER A 39 9.48 5.61 7.59
N THR A 40 10.25 4.56 7.86
CA THR A 40 10.13 3.81 9.12
C THR A 40 11.04 4.43 10.19
N THR A 41 10.54 4.50 11.42
CA THR A 41 11.24 5.07 12.57
C THR A 41 11.16 4.12 13.77
N GLY A 42 11.98 4.38 14.80
CA GLY A 42 11.99 3.58 16.03
C GLY A 42 12.82 2.29 15.95
N GLN A 43 12.61 1.40 16.91
CA GLN A 43 13.47 0.22 17.15
C GLN A 43 13.53 -0.79 16.00
N TYR A 44 12.52 -0.81 15.12
CA TYR A 44 12.45 -1.70 13.98
C TYR A 44 12.70 -0.99 12.64
N ALA A 45 13.17 0.26 12.65
CA ALA A 45 13.38 1.02 11.41
C ALA A 45 14.22 0.23 10.38
N HIS A 46 13.75 0.28 9.12
CA HIS A 46 14.36 -0.35 7.95
C HIS A 46 14.43 0.63 6.77
N GLY A 47 14.53 1.94 7.05
CA GLY A 47 14.64 2.98 6.04
C GLY A 47 13.31 3.38 5.41
N THR A 48 13.34 3.73 4.13
CA THR A 48 12.18 4.23 3.38
C THR A 48 11.68 3.19 2.39
N PHE A 49 10.36 3.04 2.35
CA PHE A 49 9.64 2.19 1.42
C PHE A 49 8.94 3.07 0.38
N THR A 50 9.27 2.89 -0.89
CA THR A 50 8.48 3.44 -2.00
C THR A 50 7.39 2.45 -2.34
N VAL A 51 6.14 2.91 -2.26
CA VAL A 51 4.95 2.09 -2.47
C VAL A 51 4.12 2.70 -3.58
N LEU A 52 3.75 1.89 -4.57
CA LEU A 52 2.76 2.24 -5.57
C LEU A 52 1.39 1.78 -5.07
N ILE A 53 0.47 2.71 -4.88
CA ILE A 53 -0.93 2.45 -4.56
C ILE A 53 -1.70 2.53 -5.88
N GLU A 54 -2.24 1.40 -6.32
CA GLU A 54 -3.01 1.23 -7.55
C GLU A 54 -4.50 1.12 -7.20
N PHE A 55 -5.32 2.01 -7.75
CA PHE A 55 -6.76 2.01 -7.59
C PHE A 55 -7.41 1.25 -8.74
N PRO A 56 -8.05 0.10 -8.49
CA PRO A 56 -8.69 -0.67 -9.55
C PRO A 56 -9.90 0.09 -10.12
N HIS A 57 -10.26 -0.17 -11.38
CA HIS A 57 -11.39 0.49 -12.05
C HIS A 57 -12.73 0.36 -11.29
N ASN A 58 -12.94 -0.71 -10.50
CA ASN A 58 -14.15 -0.88 -9.70
C ASN A 58 -14.05 -0.31 -8.27
N TYR A 59 -12.98 0.41 -7.92
CA TYR A 59 -12.84 1.12 -6.65
C TYR A 59 -14.03 2.08 -6.42
N PRO A 60 -14.61 2.15 -5.20
CA PRO A 60 -14.19 1.52 -3.95
C PRO A 60 -14.79 0.12 -3.69
N ASN A 61 -15.41 -0.53 -4.68
CA ASN A 61 -15.97 -1.89 -4.48
C ASN A 61 -14.89 -2.98 -4.34
N ALA A 62 -13.65 -2.68 -4.73
CA ALA A 62 -12.47 -3.49 -4.45
C ALA A 62 -11.38 -2.61 -3.81
N PRO A 63 -10.50 -3.18 -2.97
CA PRO A 63 -9.42 -2.44 -2.34
C PRO A 63 -8.39 -1.97 -3.38
N PRO A 64 -7.63 -0.90 -3.09
CA PRO A 64 -6.40 -0.60 -3.79
C PRO A 64 -5.42 -1.78 -3.71
N ARG A 65 -4.57 -1.92 -4.72
CA ARG A 65 -3.38 -2.78 -4.63
C ARG A 65 -2.21 -1.96 -4.15
N ALA A 66 -1.34 -2.57 -3.36
CA ALA A 66 -0.16 -1.90 -2.81
C ALA A 66 1.09 -2.68 -3.21
N TRP A 67 1.95 -2.04 -3.99
CA TRP A 67 3.18 -2.63 -4.51
C TRP A 67 4.39 -1.97 -3.87
N ILE A 68 5.20 -2.72 -3.12
CA ILE A 68 6.51 -2.23 -2.68
C ILE A 68 7.45 -2.24 -3.89
N VAL A 69 7.84 -1.04 -4.33
CA VAL A 69 8.79 -0.81 -5.42
C VAL A 69 10.22 -0.89 -4.87
N VAL A 70 10.46 -0.27 -3.72
CA VAL A 70 11.75 -0.26 -3.01
C VAL A 70 11.47 -0.27 -1.51
N PRO A 71 12.24 -0.99 -0.67
CA PRO A 71 13.29 -1.95 -1.02
C PRO A 71 12.71 -3.26 -1.56
N LYS A 72 13.58 -4.13 -2.09
CA LYS A 72 13.20 -5.48 -2.47
C LYS A 72 12.77 -6.27 -1.23
N ILE A 73 11.53 -6.75 -1.23
CA ILE A 73 10.98 -7.56 -0.14
C ILE A 73 11.53 -8.98 -0.20
N SER A 74 11.94 -9.51 0.96
CA SER A 74 12.44 -10.87 1.13
C SER A 74 11.50 -11.90 0.47
N SER A 75 12.07 -12.86 -0.27
CA SER A 75 11.31 -13.97 -0.87
C SER A 75 10.60 -14.84 0.16
N ARG A 76 11.04 -14.79 1.42
CA ARG A 76 10.47 -15.51 2.57
C ARG A 76 9.36 -14.74 3.29
N ALA A 77 8.95 -13.56 2.82
CA ALA A 77 7.86 -12.82 3.46
C ALA A 77 6.53 -13.54 3.23
N HIS A 78 5.75 -13.77 4.30
CA HIS A 78 4.53 -14.59 4.25
C HIS A 78 3.31 -13.83 3.75
N HIS A 79 3.27 -12.50 3.91
CA HIS A 79 2.09 -11.68 3.64
C HIS A 79 2.23 -10.89 2.35
N VAL A 80 2.44 -11.61 1.25
CA VAL A 80 2.57 -11.05 -0.10
C VAL A 80 1.64 -11.80 -1.05
N TYR A 81 0.97 -11.11 -1.96
CA TYR A 81 0.13 -11.76 -2.97
C TYR A 81 0.93 -12.26 -4.16
N GLY A 82 1.99 -11.55 -4.50
CA GLY A 82 2.78 -11.90 -5.66
C GLY A 82 3.88 -10.89 -5.92
N ARG A 83 4.55 -11.09 -7.06
CA ARG A 83 5.54 -10.17 -7.60
C ARG A 83 5.26 -9.95 -9.08
N ASP A 84 5.48 -8.73 -9.54
CA ASP A 84 5.40 -8.41 -10.96
C ASP A 84 6.72 -8.73 -11.69
N GLU A 85 6.75 -8.49 -13.00
CA GLU A 85 7.91 -8.70 -13.86
C GLU A 85 9.12 -7.81 -13.50
N TYR A 86 8.90 -6.71 -12.80
CA TYR A 86 9.93 -5.78 -12.32
C TYR A 86 10.45 -6.17 -10.92
N GLY A 87 9.88 -7.22 -10.31
CA GLY A 87 10.23 -7.67 -8.98
C GLY A 87 9.61 -6.83 -7.85
N HIS A 88 8.67 -5.95 -8.16
CA HIS A 88 7.87 -5.26 -7.15
C HIS A 88 6.98 -6.27 -6.43
N THR A 89 6.76 -6.06 -5.13
CA THR A 89 6.03 -7.02 -4.31
C THR A 89 4.66 -6.48 -3.95
N GLU A 90 3.60 -7.18 -4.34
CA GLU A 90 2.23 -6.87 -3.93
C GLU A 90 2.02 -7.36 -2.50
N ILE A 91 1.68 -6.45 -1.58
CA ILE A 91 1.53 -6.78 -0.16
C ILE A 91 0.09 -7.16 0.17
N CYS A 92 -0.05 -8.20 0.99
CA CYS A 92 -1.32 -8.58 1.59
C CYS A 92 -1.52 -7.73 2.85
N TYR A 93 -2.02 -6.49 2.72
CA TYR A 93 -2.24 -5.58 3.86
C TYR A 93 -3.65 -5.68 4.48
N LEU A 94 -4.53 -6.48 3.88
CA LEU A 94 -5.88 -6.87 4.31
C LEU A 94 -6.32 -8.10 3.50
N ARG A 95 -7.45 -8.78 3.77
CA ARG A 95 -8.01 -9.75 2.79
C ARG A 95 -9.14 -9.10 1.97
N PRO A 96 -9.00 -8.97 0.63
CA PRO A 96 -9.88 -8.15 -0.21
C PRO A 96 -11.36 -8.46 -0.13
N GLN A 97 -11.73 -9.72 0.02
CA GLN A 97 -13.14 -10.13 0.03
C GLN A 97 -13.75 -10.19 1.42
N LYS A 98 -12.91 -10.21 2.47
CA LYS A 98 -13.37 -10.41 3.85
C LYS A 98 -13.35 -9.13 4.67
N ASP A 99 -12.33 -8.29 4.47
CA ASP A 99 -12.06 -7.16 5.35
C ASP A 99 -12.21 -5.81 4.65
N TRP A 100 -12.15 -5.76 3.32
CA TRP A 100 -12.41 -4.53 2.61
C TRP A 100 -13.90 -4.21 2.59
N HIS A 101 -14.23 -2.97 2.94
CA HIS A 101 -15.58 -2.43 2.82
C HIS A 101 -15.55 -1.17 1.95
N PHE A 102 -16.58 -0.96 1.13
CA PHE A 102 -16.65 0.15 0.17
C PHE A 102 -16.67 1.55 0.83
N THR A 103 -16.86 1.60 2.15
CA THR A 103 -16.77 2.84 2.94
C THR A 103 -15.34 3.21 3.31
N PHE A 104 -14.39 2.29 3.22
CA PHE A 104 -12.98 2.59 3.44
C PHE A 104 -12.43 3.48 2.33
N THR A 105 -11.51 4.36 2.72
CA THR A 105 -10.92 5.37 1.83
C THR A 105 -9.45 5.05 1.53
N ALA A 106 -8.82 5.83 0.66
CA ALA A 106 -7.38 5.73 0.45
C ALA A 106 -6.57 6.05 1.71
N TYR A 107 -7.11 6.85 2.64
CA TYR A 107 -6.49 7.06 3.96
C TYR A 107 -6.42 5.73 4.73
N ASP A 108 -7.52 5.01 4.84
CA ASP A 108 -7.57 3.73 5.56
C ASP A 108 -6.61 2.71 4.94
N ALA A 109 -6.59 2.62 3.59
CA ALA A 109 -5.63 1.80 2.87
C ALA A 109 -4.18 2.20 3.20
N ALA A 110 -3.87 3.51 3.20
CA ALA A 110 -2.53 3.99 3.49
C ALA A 110 -2.07 3.65 4.92
N ILE A 111 -2.97 3.68 5.91
CA ILE A 111 -2.67 3.28 7.29
C ILE A 111 -2.46 1.76 7.38
N MET A 112 -3.28 0.94 6.73
CA MET A 112 -3.10 -0.52 6.75
C MET A 112 -1.79 -0.94 6.06
N ILE A 113 -1.42 -0.27 4.96
CA ILE A 113 -0.11 -0.44 4.30
C ILE A 113 1.03 -0.09 5.27
N GLN A 114 0.92 1.01 6.03
CA GLN A 114 1.91 1.40 7.03
C GLN A 114 2.09 0.32 8.11
N THR A 115 0.97 -0.25 8.58
CA THR A 115 0.98 -1.36 9.56
C THR A 115 1.69 -2.59 9.00
N TRP A 116 1.42 -2.95 7.75
CA TRP A 116 2.12 -4.06 7.08
C TRP A 116 3.63 -3.81 7.02
N ILE A 117 4.05 -2.59 6.62
CA ILE A 117 5.47 -2.22 6.56
C ILE A 117 6.13 -2.35 7.93
N TRP A 118 5.48 -1.87 8.99
CA TRP A 118 5.98 -2.00 10.35
C TRP A 118 6.15 -3.48 10.76
N ALA A 119 5.16 -4.32 10.46
CA ALA A 119 5.20 -5.75 10.75
C ALA A 119 6.33 -6.46 10.00
N TYR A 120 6.51 -6.15 8.71
CA TYR A 120 7.62 -6.65 7.89
C TYR A 120 8.97 -6.25 8.49
N CYS A 121 9.13 -4.98 8.87
CA CYS A 121 10.37 -4.48 9.44
C CYS A 121 10.72 -5.19 10.76
N ARG A 122 9.72 -5.40 11.63
CA ARG A 122 9.89 -6.19 12.85
C ARG A 122 10.28 -7.64 12.53
N TRP A 123 9.58 -8.28 11.61
CA TRP A 123 9.89 -9.67 11.22
C TRP A 123 11.32 -9.82 10.67
N ILE A 124 11.78 -8.92 9.82
CA ILE A 124 13.17 -8.93 9.33
C ILE A 124 14.18 -8.81 10.48
N LYS A 125 13.86 -8.01 11.51
CA LYS A 125 14.79 -7.75 12.63
C LYS A 125 14.82 -8.86 13.67
N VAL A 126 13.66 -9.40 14.05
CA VAL A 126 13.54 -10.31 15.21
C VAL A 126 12.86 -11.65 14.88
N GLY A 127 12.47 -11.88 13.62
CA GLY A 127 11.84 -13.12 13.17
C GLY A 127 10.36 -13.27 13.53
N ILE A 128 9.77 -12.29 14.24
CA ILE A 128 8.38 -12.36 14.71
C ILE A 128 7.50 -11.45 13.85
N TRP A 129 6.53 -12.05 13.17
CA TRP A 129 5.49 -11.35 12.42
C TRP A 129 4.24 -11.18 13.33
N ASP A 130 4.08 -10.02 13.98
CA ASP A 130 2.96 -9.77 14.91
C ASP A 130 1.66 -9.29 14.24
N TRP A 131 1.64 -9.28 12.92
CA TRP A 131 0.46 -8.88 12.17
C TRP A 131 -0.24 -10.13 11.64
N LYS A 132 -1.37 -10.49 12.24
CA LYS A 132 -2.30 -11.40 11.59
C LYS A 132 -2.95 -10.62 10.47
N GLU A 133 -3.09 -11.23 9.30
CA GLU A 133 -3.97 -10.70 8.26
C GLU A 133 -5.27 -10.24 8.90
N ALA A 134 -5.70 -9.01 8.56
CA ALA A 134 -7.06 -8.58 8.86
C ALA A 134 -7.98 -9.71 8.48
#